data_AF-A0A7H8XF97-F1
#
_entry.id   AF-A0A7H8XF97-F1
#
_cell.length_a   1.000
_cell.length_b   1.000
_cell.length_c   1.000
_cell.angle_alpha   90.00
_cell.angle_beta   90.00
_cell.angle_gamma   90.00
#
_symmetry.space_group_name_H-M   'P 1'
#
loop_
_entity.id
_entity.type
_entity.pdbx_description
1 polymer ?
#
loop_
_entity_poly.entity_id
_entity_poly.type
_entity_poly.pdbx_seq_one_letter_code
_entity_poly.pdbx_strand_id
1 'polypeptide(L)'
;MTAVGLTALLVAPAPVSASAVAYNKRSQYLVASPNEGNRSCVSRRILLDEGTYLRDLALVEDPGGSGYEDVIHGTIGLGAGWYFWEDCLQGTFYGTYVHTQKLDPDNPNWSTSTWTFEHAFLNANGDFGWGGALELL
;
A
#
# COMPACT_ATOMS: atom_id res chain seq x y z
N MET A 1 30.31 48.82 21.03
CA MET A 1 29.45 47.64 21.25
C MET A 1 28.74 47.35 19.94
N THR A 2 29.16 46.31 19.22
CA THR A 2 28.68 46.00 17.87
C THR A 2 27.74 44.80 17.99
N ALA A 3 26.45 45.00 17.71
CA ALA A 3 25.45 43.95 17.73
C ALA A 3 25.50 43.19 16.39
N VAL A 4 25.80 41.89 16.43
CA VAL A 4 25.70 40.99 15.28
C VAL A 4 24.29 40.41 15.28
N GLY A 5 23.47 40.85 14.32
CA GLY A 5 22.12 40.30 14.12
C GLY A 5 22.18 39.00 13.31
N LEU A 6 21.81 37.88 13.93
CA LEU A 6 21.59 36.62 13.24
C LEU A 6 20.26 36.71 12.48
N THR A 7 20.31 36.75 11.15
CA THR A 7 19.12 36.62 10.30
C THR A 7 18.85 35.14 10.08
N ALA A 8 17.80 34.60 10.73
CA ALA A 8 17.34 33.25 10.47
C ALA A 8 16.62 33.21 9.11
N LEU A 9 17.19 32.52 8.13
CA LEU A 9 16.49 32.19 6.89
C LEU A 9 15.44 31.12 7.20
N LEU A 10 14.16 31.51 7.15
CA LEU A 10 13.03 30.59 7.10
C LEU A 10 13.04 29.90 5.74
N VAL A 11 13.54 28.66 5.70
CA VAL A 11 13.37 27.79 4.54
C VAL A 11 11.92 27.33 4.53
N ALA A 12 11.12 27.81 3.58
CA ALA A 12 9.77 27.28 3.38
C ALA A 12 9.88 25.82 2.89
N PRO A 13 9.06 24.89 3.42
CA PRO A 13 9.06 23.51 2.92
C PRO A 13 8.61 23.51 1.46
N ALA A 14 9.35 22.79 0.62
CA ALA A 14 8.96 22.59 -0.78
C ALA A 14 7.58 21.90 -0.84
N PRO A 15 6.74 22.22 -1.84
CA PRO A 15 5.50 21.50 -2.05
C PRO A 15 5.82 20.03 -2.28
N VAL A 16 5.24 19.15 -1.46
CA VAL A 16 5.28 17.71 -1.70
C VAL A 16 4.38 17.46 -2.90
N SER A 17 4.96 17.10 -4.05
CA SER A 17 4.16 16.66 -5.20
C SER A 17 3.55 15.30 -4.88
N ALA A 18 2.25 15.15 -5.16
CA ALA A 18 1.63 13.83 -5.15
C ALA A 18 2.32 12.95 -6.19
N SER A 19 2.58 11.70 -5.84
CA SER A 19 3.19 10.76 -6.77
C SER A 19 2.12 10.25 -7.72
N ALA A 20 2.34 10.35 -9.03
CA ALA A 20 1.45 9.75 -10.03
C ALA A 20 1.31 8.23 -9.83
N VAL A 21 2.33 7.60 -9.22
CA VAL A 21 2.30 6.18 -8.84
C VAL A 21 2.80 5.97 -7.42
N ALA A 22 2.10 5.19 -6.63
CA ALA A 22 2.47 4.84 -5.26
C ALA A 22 2.40 3.33 -5.06
N TYR A 23 3.35 2.78 -4.29
CA TYR A 23 3.40 1.34 -3.98
C TYR A 23 3.58 1.09 -2.49
N ASN A 24 2.87 0.09 -1.98
CA ASN A 24 3.20 -0.61 -0.75
C ASN A 24 3.72 -1.98 -1.15
N LYS A 25 4.93 -2.33 -0.70
CA LYS A 25 5.56 -3.62 -1.03
C LYS A 25 6.18 -4.21 0.22
N ARG A 26 6.02 -5.52 0.37
CA ARG A 26 6.65 -6.29 1.44
C ARG A 26 7.06 -7.66 0.91
N SER A 27 8.26 -8.09 1.26
CA SER A 27 8.71 -9.47 1.08
C SER A 27 8.55 -10.21 2.40
N GLN A 28 7.99 -11.42 2.38
CA GLN A 28 7.86 -12.25 3.56
C GLN A 28 7.82 -13.74 3.22
N TYR A 29 8.30 -14.56 4.15
CA TYR A 29 8.11 -16.00 4.08
C TYR A 29 6.64 -16.35 4.32
N LEU A 30 6.04 -17.07 3.39
CA LEU A 30 4.68 -17.61 3.47
C LEU A 30 4.71 -19.12 3.45
N VAL A 31 3.74 -19.71 4.15
CA VAL A 31 3.47 -21.15 4.12
C VAL A 31 2.27 -21.44 3.22
N ALA A 32 2.28 -22.57 2.52
CA ALA A 32 1.21 -23.01 1.62
C ALA A 32 -0.11 -23.34 2.33
N SER A 33 -0.05 -23.60 3.64
CA SER A 33 -1.23 -23.83 4.47
C SER A 33 -1.15 -22.92 5.69
N PRO A 34 -1.48 -21.62 5.53
CA PRO A 34 -1.51 -20.72 6.67
C PRO A 34 -2.55 -21.14 7.70
N ASN A 35 -2.25 -20.83 8.96
CA ASN A 35 -3.26 -20.82 10.01
C ASN A 35 -3.92 -19.44 10.07
N GLU A 36 -5.15 -19.40 10.58
CA GLU A 36 -5.80 -18.13 10.87
C GLU A 36 -5.01 -17.32 11.92
N GLY A 37 -5.04 -15.99 11.79
CA GLY A 37 -4.57 -15.07 12.83
C GLY A 37 -3.18 -14.48 12.60
N ASN A 38 -2.39 -15.03 11.69
CA ASN A 38 -1.12 -14.41 11.28
C ASN A 38 -1.41 -13.29 10.28
N ARG A 39 -1.56 -12.06 10.79
CA ARG A 39 -1.74 -10.84 10.01
C ARG A 39 -0.43 -10.05 9.91
N SER A 40 -0.05 -9.71 8.70
CA SER A 40 1.15 -8.95 8.37
C SER A 40 0.73 -7.71 7.59
N CYS A 41 1.14 -6.51 8.02
CA CYS A 41 0.73 -5.26 7.37
C CYS A 41 1.93 -4.41 6.96
N VAL A 42 1.77 -3.62 5.91
CA VAL A 42 2.62 -2.48 5.54
C VAL A 42 1.72 -1.25 5.50
N SER A 43 2.15 -0.16 6.13
CA SER A 43 1.39 1.07 6.15
C SER A 43 2.27 2.30 6.09
N ARG A 44 1.73 3.36 5.48
CA ARG A 44 2.40 4.66 5.34
C ARG A 44 1.40 5.75 5.04
N ARG A 45 1.85 6.99 5.16
CA ARG A 45 1.09 8.15 4.67
C ARG A 45 1.47 8.47 3.24
N ILE A 46 0.48 8.76 2.41
CA ILE A 46 0.65 9.18 1.02
C ILE A 46 -0.14 10.45 0.76
N LEU A 47 0.40 11.33 -0.09
CA LEU A 47 -0.30 12.46 -0.65
C LEU A 47 -0.74 12.08 -2.07
N LEU A 48 -2.03 12.22 -2.35
CA LEU A 48 -2.63 11.90 -3.64
C LEU A 48 -3.27 13.16 -4.24
N ASP A 49 -3.28 13.25 -5.56
CA ASP A 49 -4.09 14.21 -6.31
C ASP A 49 -5.51 13.67 -6.49
N GLU A 50 -6.45 14.57 -6.80
CA GLU A 50 -7.81 14.18 -7.17
C GLU A 50 -7.80 13.49 -8.52
N GLY A 51 -8.50 12.36 -8.64
CA GLY A 51 -8.62 11.68 -9.92
C GLY A 51 -9.06 10.22 -9.78
N THR A 52 -9.04 9.52 -10.92
CA THR A 52 -9.28 8.08 -10.97
C THR A 52 -7.95 7.36 -10.97
N TYR A 53 -7.79 6.40 -10.07
CA TYR A 53 -6.58 5.59 -9.96
C TYR A 53 -6.87 4.17 -10.45
N LEU A 54 -5.94 3.60 -11.23
CA LEU A 54 -5.73 2.16 -11.25
C LEU A 54 -5.25 1.73 -9.87
N ARG A 55 -5.81 0.63 -9.39
CA ARG A 55 -5.37 -0.02 -8.16
C ARG A 55 -5.05 -1.48 -8.43
N ASP A 56 -3.96 -1.92 -7.83
CA ASP A 56 -3.56 -3.32 -7.88
C ASP A 56 -3.37 -3.89 -6.47
N LEU A 57 -3.71 -5.17 -6.32
CA LEU A 57 -3.27 -6.01 -5.21
C LEU A 57 -2.53 -7.21 -5.78
N ALA A 58 -1.30 -7.41 -5.34
CA ALA A 58 -0.43 -8.45 -5.87
C ALA A 58 0.09 -9.37 -4.75
N LEU A 59 0.21 -10.65 -5.07
CA LEU A 59 1.01 -11.64 -4.37
C LEU A 59 1.83 -12.42 -5.40
N VAL A 60 3.15 -12.39 -5.25
CA VAL A 60 4.10 -12.89 -6.24
C VAL A 60 5.13 -13.78 -5.56
N GLU A 61 5.28 -15.00 -6.06
CA GLU A 61 6.34 -15.94 -5.67
C GLU A 61 7.67 -15.47 -6.28
N ASP A 62 8.67 -15.22 -5.42
CA ASP A 62 9.96 -14.63 -5.78
C ASP A 62 9.86 -13.28 -6.53
N PRO A 63 9.97 -12.13 -5.82
CA PRO A 63 9.89 -10.80 -6.43
C PRO A 63 11.00 -10.48 -7.46
N GLY A 64 11.93 -11.40 -7.75
CA GLY A 64 12.90 -11.32 -8.85
C GLY A 64 12.81 -12.46 -9.90
N GLY A 65 11.84 -13.37 -9.79
CA GLY A 65 11.71 -14.57 -10.63
C GLY A 65 10.43 -14.61 -11.47
N SER A 66 10.24 -15.69 -12.23
CA SER A 66 9.03 -15.96 -13.04
C SER A 66 7.98 -16.78 -12.27
N GLY A 67 7.87 -16.59 -10.96
CA GLY A 67 7.03 -17.39 -10.08
C GLY A 67 5.53 -17.07 -10.21
N TYR A 68 4.71 -17.78 -9.43
CA TYR A 68 3.27 -17.55 -9.32
C TYR A 68 2.96 -16.06 -9.08
N GLU A 69 2.11 -15.47 -9.91
CA GLU A 69 1.67 -14.08 -9.81
C GLU A 69 0.13 -14.04 -9.75
N ASP A 70 -0.41 -13.59 -8.63
CA ASP A 70 -1.84 -13.36 -8.44
C ASP A 70 -2.08 -11.87 -8.23
N VAL A 71 -2.55 -11.22 -9.29
CA VAL A 71 -2.75 -9.77 -9.36
C VAL A 71 -4.19 -9.47 -9.68
N ILE A 72 -4.75 -8.53 -8.93
CA ILE A 72 -6.09 -8.00 -9.18
C ILE A 72 -6.03 -6.52 -9.44
N HIS A 73 -6.67 -6.16 -10.53
CA HIS A 73 -6.82 -4.79 -10.99
C HIS A 73 -8.20 -4.24 -10.64
N GLY A 74 -8.26 -2.94 -10.40
CA GLY A 74 -9.50 -2.20 -10.28
C GLY A 74 -9.28 -0.71 -10.50
N THR A 75 -10.37 0.05 -10.40
CA THR A 75 -10.29 1.51 -10.40
C THR A 75 -10.99 2.11 -9.19
N ILE A 76 -10.54 3.30 -8.78
CA ILE A 76 -11.21 4.11 -7.76
C ILE A 76 -11.06 5.61 -8.04
N GLY A 77 -12.12 6.39 -7.83
CA GLY A 77 -12.04 7.84 -7.71
C GLY A 77 -11.63 8.29 -6.30
N LEU A 78 -10.59 9.10 -6.18
CA LEU A 78 -10.05 9.65 -4.93
C LEU A 78 -9.96 11.17 -5.01
N GLY A 79 -10.04 11.84 -3.86
CA GLY A 79 -9.87 13.28 -3.74
C GLY A 79 -8.41 13.67 -3.46
N ALA A 80 -8.07 14.94 -3.66
CA ALA A 80 -6.70 15.46 -3.51
C ALA A 80 -6.28 15.71 -2.05
N GLY A 81 -5.58 14.78 -1.40
CA GLY A 81 -5.19 14.97 0.00
C GLY A 81 -4.32 13.89 0.58
N TRP A 82 -4.12 13.98 1.90
CA TRP A 82 -3.38 12.96 2.65
C TRP A 82 -4.27 11.78 2.98
N TYR A 83 -3.69 10.59 2.82
CA TYR A 83 -4.29 9.33 3.18
C TYR A 83 -3.33 8.53 4.07
N PHE A 84 -3.88 7.83 5.06
CA PHE A 84 -3.21 6.68 5.65
C PHE A 84 -3.53 5.45 4.79
N TRP A 85 -2.49 4.88 4.19
CA TRP A 85 -2.58 3.71 3.34
C TRP A 85 -2.02 2.50 4.08
N GLU A 86 -2.81 1.44 4.18
CA GLU A 86 -2.45 0.16 4.78
C GLU A 86 -2.78 -0.99 3.83
N ASP A 87 -1.84 -1.90 3.63
CA ASP A 87 -2.08 -3.22 3.03
C ASP A 87 -1.74 -4.29 4.06
N CYS A 88 -2.63 -5.27 4.23
CA CYS A 88 -2.48 -6.37 5.15
C CYS A 88 -2.72 -7.70 4.46
N LEU A 89 -1.83 -8.65 4.68
CA LEU A 89 -1.99 -10.04 4.29
C LEU A 89 -2.24 -10.90 5.53
N GLN A 90 -3.26 -11.74 5.49
CA GLN A 90 -3.64 -12.60 6.61
C GLN A 90 -3.95 -14.02 6.12
N GLY A 91 -3.43 -15.02 6.82
CA GLY A 91 -3.79 -16.42 6.62
C GLY A 91 -5.23 -16.74 7.03
N THR A 92 -5.91 -17.63 6.31
CA THR A 92 -7.24 -18.14 6.65
C THR A 92 -7.23 -19.61 7.06
N PHE A 93 -8.31 -20.07 7.70
CA PHE A 93 -8.50 -21.51 7.99
C PHE A 93 -8.58 -22.40 6.76
N TYR A 94 -8.86 -21.85 5.59
CA TYR A 94 -9.01 -22.60 4.35
C TYR A 94 -7.68 -22.78 3.61
N GLY A 95 -6.55 -22.40 4.19
CA GLY A 95 -5.25 -22.51 3.53
C GLY A 95 -5.02 -21.45 2.45
N THR A 96 -5.76 -20.35 2.50
CA THR A 96 -5.63 -19.20 1.59
C THR A 96 -5.10 -17.98 2.32
N TYR A 97 -4.75 -16.93 1.58
CA TYR A 97 -4.40 -15.63 2.14
C TYR A 97 -5.42 -14.59 1.73
N VAL A 98 -5.89 -13.82 2.70
CA VAL A 98 -6.72 -12.65 2.47
C VAL A 98 -5.85 -11.41 2.50
N HIS A 99 -5.91 -10.63 1.42
CA HIS A 99 -5.23 -9.36 1.25
C HIS A 99 -6.24 -8.22 1.36
N THR A 100 -6.09 -7.37 2.37
CA THR A 100 -6.91 -6.18 2.58
C THR A 100 -6.09 -4.93 2.35
N GLN A 101 -6.60 -4.04 1.50
CA GLN A 101 -6.09 -2.69 1.31
C GLN A 101 -7.07 -1.68 1.89
N LYS A 102 -6.56 -0.69 2.61
CA LYS A 102 -7.34 0.41 3.20
C LYS A 102 -6.69 1.74 2.87
N LEU A 103 -7.48 2.66 2.34
CA LEU A 103 -7.15 4.09 2.18
C LEU A 103 -8.07 4.90 3.09
N ASP A 104 -7.47 5.49 4.13
CA ASP A 104 -8.17 6.30 5.12
C ASP A 104 -7.83 7.78 4.92
N PRO A 105 -8.76 8.61 4.40
CA PRO A 105 -8.48 10.01 4.14
C PRO A 105 -8.41 10.83 5.43
N ASP A 106 -7.48 11.78 5.50
CA ASP A 106 -7.48 12.80 6.55
C ASP A 106 -8.67 13.76 6.42
N ASN A 107 -9.21 13.93 5.20
CA ASN A 107 -10.37 14.76 4.94
C ASN A 107 -11.65 14.04 5.40
N PRO A 108 -12.37 14.56 6.42
CA PRO A 108 -13.53 13.89 6.98
C PRO A 108 -14.74 13.84 6.02
N ASN A 109 -14.70 14.59 4.92
CA ASN A 109 -15.75 14.57 3.91
C ASN A 109 -15.56 13.44 2.88
N TRP A 110 -14.44 12.72 2.93
CA TRP A 110 -14.19 11.59 2.05
C TRP A 110 -14.38 10.28 2.79
N SER A 111 -14.91 9.28 2.10
CA SER A 111 -15.08 7.95 2.67
C SER A 111 -13.78 7.18 2.66
N THR A 112 -13.50 6.48 3.77
CA THR A 112 -12.50 5.42 3.81
C THR A 112 -12.83 4.38 2.74
N SER A 113 -11.83 3.99 1.95
CA SER A 113 -11.96 2.93 0.95
C SER A 113 -11.26 1.68 1.44
N THR A 114 -11.96 0.54 1.41
CA THR A 114 -11.41 -0.75 1.84
C THR A 114 -11.71 -1.80 0.78
N TRP A 115 -10.72 -2.60 0.45
CA TRP A 115 -10.84 -3.72 -0.47
C TRP A 115 -10.23 -4.95 0.13
N THR A 116 -10.86 -6.07 -0.13
CA THR A 116 -10.40 -7.36 0.35
C THR A 116 -10.44 -8.33 -0.82
N PHE A 117 -9.36 -9.07 -0.96
CA PHE A 117 -9.24 -10.15 -1.91
C PHE A 117 -8.71 -11.40 -1.24
N GLU A 118 -9.15 -12.56 -1.69
CA GLU A 118 -8.65 -13.85 -1.24
C GLU A 118 -7.79 -14.46 -2.35
N HIS A 119 -6.48 -14.51 -2.12
CA HIS A 119 -5.52 -15.16 -3.00
C HIS A 119 -5.76 -16.67 -3.03
N ALA A 120 -5.50 -17.29 -4.17
CA ALA A 120 -5.60 -18.74 -4.28
C ALA A 120 -4.55 -19.45 -3.40
N PHE A 121 -4.68 -20.77 -3.30
CA PHE A 121 -3.72 -21.61 -2.58
C PHE A 121 -2.31 -21.42 -3.13
N LEU A 122 -1.33 -21.24 -2.23
CA LEU A 122 0.07 -21.29 -2.64
C LEU A 122 0.44 -22.75 -2.94
N ASN A 123 1.24 -22.94 -3.97
CA ASN A 123 1.80 -24.22 -4.42
C ASN A 123 2.93 -24.75 -3.49
N ALA A 124 3.62 -23.86 -2.78
CA ALA A 124 4.73 -24.20 -1.89
C ALA A 124 4.92 -23.15 -0.77
N ASN A 125 5.69 -23.52 0.26
CA ASN A 125 6.22 -22.55 1.21
C ASN A 125 7.41 -21.81 0.59
N GLY A 126 7.58 -20.53 0.84
CA GLY A 126 8.68 -19.76 0.25
C GLY A 126 8.63 -18.27 0.56
N ASP A 127 9.54 -17.51 -0.02
CA ASP A 127 9.54 -16.05 0.05
C ASP A 127 8.66 -15.46 -1.04
N PHE A 128 7.69 -14.64 -0.64
CA PHE A 128 6.73 -13.98 -1.52
C PHE A 128 6.83 -12.48 -1.37
N GLY A 129 6.73 -11.76 -2.50
CA GLY A 129 6.44 -10.34 -2.54
C GLY A 129 4.93 -10.11 -2.53
N TRP A 130 4.45 -9.12 -1.80
CA TRP A 130 3.04 -8.73 -1.84
C TRP A 130 2.85 -7.25 -1.52
N GLY A 131 1.70 -6.73 -1.88
CA GLY A 131 1.25 -5.39 -1.53
C GLY A 131 0.39 -4.74 -2.62
N GLY A 132 0.21 -3.44 -2.52
CA GLY A 132 -0.68 -2.68 -3.38
C GLY A 132 0.03 -1.65 -4.26
N ALA A 133 -0.59 -1.32 -5.39
CA ALA A 133 -0.21 -0.20 -6.23
C ALA A 133 -1.40 0.75 -6.45
N LEU A 134 -1.10 2.04 -6.59
CA LEU A 134 -2.03 3.08 -7.02
C LEU A 134 -1.35 3.88 -8.13
N GLU A 135 -2.00 4.01 -9.28
CA GLU A 135 -1.51 4.78 -10.43
C GLU A 135 -2.63 5.69 -10.95
N LEU A 136 -2.37 6.99 -11.01
CA LEU A 136 -3.31 7.98 -11.53
C LEU A 136 -3.48 7.80 -13.05
N LEU A 137 -4.74 7.73 -13.51
CA LEU A 137 -5.12 7.64 -14.92
C LEU A 137 -5.16 8.99 -15.64
#